data_AF-A0A7K2ZBN6-F1
#
_entry.id   AF-A0A7K2ZBN6-F1
#
_cell.length_a   1.000
_cell.length_b   1.000
_cell.length_c   1.000
_cell.angle_alpha   90.00
_cell.angle_beta   90.00
_cell.angle_gamma   90.00
#
_symmetry.space_group_name_H-M   'P 1'
#
loop_
_entity.id
_entity.type
_entity.pdbx_description
1 polymer ?
#
loop_
_entity_poly.entity_id
_entity_poly.type
_entity_poly.pdbx_seq_one_letter_code
_entity_poly.pdbx_strand_id
1 'polypeptide(L)'
;MKNIAALQAAVTATPSEREPSDAELDAIETESPLILADVALLDAQIMTIDRTPTELDQQRIRRARRRVLAARRDLANRAATVTVSGGAA
;
A
#
# COMPACT_ATOMS: atom_id res chain seq x y z
N MET A 1 2.08 -22.54 -25.08
CA MET A 1 1.67 -21.91 -23.80
C MET A 1 2.21 -22.80 -22.68
N LYS A 2 2.95 -22.25 -21.72
CA LYS A 2 3.47 -23.01 -20.57
C LYS A 2 2.64 -22.62 -19.35
N ASN A 3 1.92 -23.59 -18.79
CA ASN A 3 0.98 -23.37 -17.71
C ASN A 3 1.75 -23.39 -16.39
N ILE A 4 1.54 -22.40 -15.53
CA ILE A 4 2.15 -22.29 -14.18
C ILE A 4 1.43 -23.27 -13.24
N ALA A 5 1.41 -24.56 -13.59
CA ALA A 5 0.72 -25.59 -12.80
C ALA A 5 1.48 -25.96 -11.52
N ALA A 6 2.80 -25.71 -11.48
CA ALA A 6 3.67 -26.11 -10.37
C ALA A 6 3.39 -25.39 -9.04
N LEU A 7 2.63 -24.28 -9.04
CA LEU A 7 2.28 -23.53 -7.83
C LEU A 7 0.79 -23.61 -7.46
N GLN A 8 0.00 -24.42 -8.16
CA GLN A 8 -1.46 -24.43 -8.00
C GLN A 8 -1.86 -24.74 -6.56
N ALA A 9 -1.27 -25.76 -5.92
CA ALA A 9 -1.61 -26.11 -4.54
C ALA A 9 -1.37 -24.96 -3.54
N ALA A 10 -0.33 -24.13 -3.74
CA ALA A 10 -0.03 -22.99 -2.88
C ALA A 10 -0.97 -21.79 -3.15
N VAL A 11 -1.35 -21.56 -4.41
CA VAL A 11 -2.25 -20.46 -4.80
C VAL A 11 -3.71 -20.77 -4.48
N THR A 12 -4.09 -22.05 -4.55
CA THR A 12 -5.47 -22.52 -4.29
C THR A 12 -5.66 -23.02 -2.86
N ALA A 13 -4.63 -22.93 -2.01
CA ALA A 13 -4.76 -23.23 -0.60
C ALA A 13 -5.86 -22.33 -0.02
N THR A 14 -6.93 -22.95 0.47
CA THR A 14 -8.00 -22.22 1.15
C THR A 14 -7.43 -21.67 2.45
N PRO A 15 -7.42 -20.34 2.65
CA PRO A 15 -7.06 -19.78 3.94
C PRO A 15 -8.00 -20.36 5.01
N SER A 16 -7.56 -20.36 6.27
CA SER A 16 -8.43 -20.74 7.39
C SER A 16 -9.82 -20.09 7.23
N GLU A 17 -10.90 -20.85 7.39
CA GLU A 17 -12.28 -20.33 7.37
C GLU A 17 -12.60 -19.37 8.53
N ARG A 18 -11.59 -19.03 9.34
CA ARG A 18 -11.68 -18.12 10.47
C ARG A 18 -11.65 -16.68 9.98
N GLU A 19 -12.53 -15.87 10.54
CA GLU A 19 -12.53 -14.41 10.33
C GLU A 19 -11.22 -13.77 10.84
N PRO A 20 -10.76 -12.67 10.21
CA PRO A 20 -9.62 -11.91 10.69
C PRO A 20 -9.79 -11.50 12.16
N SER A 21 -8.71 -11.55 12.92
CA SER A 21 -8.66 -10.97 14.26
C SER A 21 -8.64 -9.44 14.20
N ASP A 22 -9.05 -8.79 15.29
CA ASP A 22 -9.00 -7.32 15.42
C ASP A 22 -7.59 -6.78 15.15
N ALA A 23 -6.55 -7.47 15.60
CA ALA A 23 -5.16 -7.08 15.35
C ALA A 23 -4.77 -7.14 13.86
N GLU A 24 -5.31 -8.11 13.11
CA GLU A 24 -5.09 -8.20 11.66
C GLU A 24 -5.87 -7.09 10.92
N LEU A 25 -7.08 -6.76 11.38
CA LEU A 25 -7.84 -5.62 10.85
C LEU A 25 -7.14 -4.29 11.14
N ASP A 26 -6.63 -4.09 12.35
CA ASP A 26 -5.88 -2.90 12.74
C ASP A 26 -4.58 -2.74 11.92
N ALA A 27 -3.94 -3.85 11.54
CA ALA A 27 -2.78 -3.81 10.65
C ALA A 27 -3.15 -3.30 9.25
N ILE A 28 -4.30 -3.72 8.71
CA ILE A 28 -4.82 -3.22 7.42
C ILE A 28 -5.14 -1.73 7.50
N GLU A 29 -5.83 -1.29 8.55
CA GLU A 29 -6.15 0.13 8.76
C GLU A 29 -4.87 0.97 8.93
N THR A 30 -3.85 0.40 9.56
CA THR A 30 -2.53 1.04 9.70
C THR A 30 -1.85 1.31 8.36
N GLU A 31 -1.96 0.40 7.39
CA GLU A 31 -1.35 0.50 6.06
C GLU A 31 -2.21 1.27 5.04
N SER A 32 -3.53 1.31 5.24
CA SER A 32 -4.51 1.91 4.31
C SER A 32 -4.18 3.34 3.85
N PRO A 33 -3.72 4.27 4.71
CA PRO A 33 -3.33 5.62 4.27
C PRO A 33 -2.23 5.65 3.21
N LEU A 34 -1.25 4.73 3.28
CA LEU A 34 -0.19 4.61 2.28
C LEU A 34 -0.74 4.07 0.96
N ILE A 35 -1.55 3.01 1.04
CA ILE A 35 -2.18 2.39 -0.13
C ILE A 35 -3.02 3.43 -0.89
N LEU A 36 -3.84 4.21 -0.19
CA LEU A 36 -4.65 5.27 -0.81
C LEU A 36 -3.80 6.39 -1.42
N ALA A 37 -2.65 6.73 -0.82
CA ALA A 37 -1.73 7.70 -1.39
C ALA A 37 -1.08 7.19 -2.68
N ASP A 38 -0.72 5.90 -2.73
CA ASP A 38 -0.18 5.24 -3.93
C ASP A 38 -1.23 5.16 -5.04
N VAL A 39 -2.49 4.83 -4.72
CA VAL A 39 -3.62 4.88 -5.68
C VAL A 39 -3.80 6.29 -6.24
N ALA A 40 -3.81 7.32 -5.40
CA ALA A 40 -3.96 8.70 -5.87
C ALA A 40 -2.80 9.17 -6.76
N LEU A 41 -1.58 8.63 -6.57
CA LEU A 41 -0.47 8.85 -7.48
C LEU A 41 -0.69 8.14 -8.81
N LEU A 42 -1.12 6.88 -8.76
CA LEU A 42 -1.42 6.09 -9.96
C LEU A 42 -2.52 6.76 -10.80
N ASP A 43 -3.61 7.23 -10.17
CA ASP A 43 -4.69 7.96 -10.84
C ASP A 43 -4.16 9.22 -11.54
N ALA A 44 -3.30 9.99 -10.87
CA ALA A 44 -2.70 11.18 -11.46
C ALA A 44 -1.79 10.87 -12.66
N GLN A 45 -1.12 9.70 -12.66
CA GLN A 45 -0.33 9.24 -13.79
C GLN A 45 -1.23 8.75 -14.93
N ILE A 46 -2.25 7.95 -14.62
CA ILE A 46 -3.23 7.40 -15.58
C ILE A 46 -3.91 8.53 -16.36
N MET A 47 -4.32 9.62 -15.69
CA MET A 47 -4.92 10.80 -16.32
C MET A 47 -4.07 11.44 -17.45
N THR A 48 -2.78 11.10 -17.53
CA THR A 48 -1.83 11.66 -18.49
C THR A 48 -1.29 10.65 -19.49
N ILE A 49 -1.72 9.39 -19.47
CA ILE A 49 -1.14 8.35 -20.33
C ILE A 49 -1.37 8.65 -21.82
N ASP A 50 -2.56 9.15 -22.18
CA ASP A 50 -2.96 9.32 -23.59
C ASP A 50 -2.59 10.70 -24.16
N ARG A 51 -1.83 11.53 -23.44
CA ARG A 51 -1.49 12.90 -23.86
C ARG A 51 -0.19 13.41 -23.25
N THR A 52 0.41 14.41 -23.87
CA THR A 52 1.51 15.15 -23.25
C THR A 52 1.04 15.84 -21.97
N PRO A 53 1.67 15.60 -20.80
CA PRO A 53 1.26 16.21 -19.54
C PRO A 53 1.37 17.74 -19.57
N THR A 54 0.34 18.43 -19.09
CA THR A 54 0.40 19.88 -18.88
C THR A 54 1.16 20.22 -17.59
N GLU A 55 1.48 21.49 -17.38
CA GLU A 55 2.11 21.95 -16.13
C GLU A 55 1.27 21.63 -14.89
N LEU A 56 -0.06 21.75 -14.99
CA LEU A 56 -0.98 21.38 -13.92
C LEU A 56 -0.94 19.88 -13.63
N ASP A 57 -0.83 19.04 -14.65
CA ASP A 57 -0.71 17.60 -14.47
C ASP A 57 0.60 17.25 -13.76
N GLN A 58 1.70 17.89 -14.17
CA GLN A 58 3.00 17.76 -13.49
C GLN A 58 2.91 18.19 -12.02
N GLN A 59 2.21 19.28 -11.71
CA GLN A 59 1.99 19.71 -10.33
C GLN A 59 1.16 18.71 -9.53
N ARG A 60 0.10 18.14 -10.13
CA ARG A 60 -0.73 17.09 -9.51
C ARG A 60 0.09 15.85 -9.17
N ILE A 61 0.90 15.36 -10.11
CA ILE A 61 1.79 14.21 -9.92
C ILE A 61 2.80 14.50 -8.80
N ARG A 62 3.43 15.69 -8.80
CA ARG A 62 4.35 16.08 -7.72
C ARG A 62 3.67 16.10 -6.35
N ARG A 63 2.45 16.63 -6.27
CA ARG A 63 1.68 16.65 -5.01
C ARG A 63 1.33 15.23 -4.54
N ALA A 64 0.90 14.36 -5.45
CA ALA A 64 0.59 12.97 -5.12
C ALA A 64 1.84 12.21 -4.64
N ARG A 65 2.99 12.36 -5.31
CA ARG A 65 4.28 11.79 -4.86
C ARG A 65 4.66 12.26 -3.45
N ARG A 66 4.49 13.55 -3.14
CA ARG A 66 4.76 14.09 -1.80
C ARG A 66 3.86 13.46 -0.73
N ARG A 67 2.59 13.17 -1.04
CA ARG A 67 1.69 12.46 -0.12
C ARG A 67 2.13 11.03 0.14
N VAL A 68 2.54 10.29 -0.89
CA VAL A 68 3.11 8.94 -0.74
C VAL A 68 4.29 8.96 0.22
N LEU A 69 5.23 9.88 0.02
CA LEU A 69 6.41 9.99 0.89
C LEU A 69 6.03 10.33 2.34
N ALA A 70 5.05 11.21 2.54
CA ALA A 70 4.55 11.53 3.88
C ALA A 70 3.91 10.30 4.55
N ALA A 71 3.05 9.57 3.84
CA ALA A 71 2.40 8.37 4.36
C ALA A 71 3.41 7.25 4.68
N ARG A 72 4.44 7.05 3.85
CA ARG A 72 5.53 6.10 4.13
C ARG A 72 6.29 6.46 5.39
N ARG A 73 6.62 7.75 5.57
CA ARG A 73 7.28 8.24 6.78
C ARG A 73 6.40 7.98 8.01
N ASP A 74 5.11 8.26 7.92
CA ASP A 74 4.19 8.08 9.05
C ASP A 74 4.05 6.60 9.42
N LEU A 75 3.92 5.72 8.44
CA LEU A 75 3.88 4.27 8.65
C LEU A 75 5.18 3.74 9.28
N ALA A 76 6.34 4.15 8.75
CA ALA A 76 7.64 3.76 9.29
C ALA A 76 7.83 4.24 10.75
N ASN A 77 7.42 5.47 11.06
CA ASN A 77 7.48 5.99 12.41
C ASN A 77 6.56 5.23 13.37
N ARG A 78 5.35 4.86 12.93
CA ARG A 78 4.41 4.06 13.74
C ARG A 78 4.98 2.67 14.02
N ALA A 79 5.52 1.99 13.01
CA ALA A 79 6.16 0.69 13.18
C ALA A 79 7.33 0.76 14.18
N ALA A 80 8.16 1.80 14.09
CA ALA A 80 9.24 2.03 15.06
C ALA A 80 8.71 2.19 16.50
N THR A 81 7.63 2.95 16.71
CA THR A 81 7.03 3.10 18.05
C THR A 81 6.52 1.78 18.64
N VAL A 82 5.95 0.89 17.82
CA VAL A 82 5.49 -0.43 18.27
C VAL A 82 6.66 -1.34 18.67
N THR A 83 7.80 -1.25 17.96
CA THR A 83 8.99 -2.04 18.32
C THR A 83 9.65 -1.61 19.63
N VAL A 84 9.50 -0.35 20.04
CA VAL A 84 10.16 0.20 21.24
C VAL A 84 9.34 -0.07 22.53
N SER A 85 8.01 -0.21 22.44
CA SER A 85 7.16 -0.50 23.60
C SER A 85 7.21 -1.94 24.10
N GLY A 86 7.89 -2.85 23.39
CA GLY A 86 7.98 -4.28 23.72
C GLY A 86 9.19 -4.70 24.57
N GLY A 87 10.02 -3.76 25.05
CA GLY A 87 11.30 -4.09 25.69
C GLY A 87 11.66 -3.22 26.90
N ALA A 88 10.91 -3.35 27.98
CA ALA A 88 11.35 -2.99 29.33
C ALA A 88 10.42 -3.64 30.37
N ALA A 89 10.71 -4.89 30.71
CA ALA A 89 10.29 -5.54 31.94
C ALA A 89 11.55 -6.09 32.64
#